data_AF-A0A950S5J3-F1
#
_entry.id   AF-A0A950S5J3-F1
#
_cell.length_a   1.000
_cell.length_b   1.000
_cell.length_c   1.000
_cell.angle_alpha   90.00
_cell.angle_beta   90.00
_cell.angle_gamma   90.00
#
_symmetry.space_group_name_H-M   'P 1'
#
loop_
_entity.id
_entity.type
_entity.pdbx_description
1 polymer ?
#
loop_
_entity_poly.entity_id
_entity_poly.type
_entity_poly.pdbx_seq_one_letter_code
_entity_poly.pdbx_strand_id
1 'polypeptide(L)'
;MPSRKVLLAMAVALVAVAAWAGAPLKGVDVKLGKNPGGKPAARTTNAEGKADFGVLPAGSYYVVIGGATSEPDAQIEVHGAAEGTVKKRWSFAQKKAFGVDATARDAGADKIDFTSDGKHPVEIAATAVVRSKSNISNN
;
A
#
# COMPACT_ATOMS: atom_id res chain seq x y z
N MET A 1 -43.07 -13.78 -31.17
CA MET A 1 -41.59 -13.79 -31.32
C MET A 1 -40.97 -13.16 -30.09
N PRO A 2 -40.35 -13.91 -29.17
CA PRO A 2 -39.65 -13.34 -28.02
C PRO A 2 -38.20 -12.99 -28.41
N SER A 3 -37.61 -12.07 -27.64
CA SER A 3 -36.16 -11.80 -27.45
C SER A 3 -35.64 -10.50 -28.07
N ARG A 4 -35.52 -9.46 -27.23
CA ARG A 4 -34.37 -8.55 -27.31
C ARG A 4 -33.77 -8.37 -25.92
N LYS A 5 -32.63 -9.03 -25.74
CA LYS A 5 -31.70 -8.85 -24.64
C LYS A 5 -31.21 -7.40 -24.63
N VAL A 6 -31.24 -6.74 -23.49
CA VAL A 6 -30.39 -5.57 -23.24
C VAL A 6 -29.78 -5.76 -21.86
N LEU A 7 -28.58 -6.36 -21.85
CA LEU A 7 -27.71 -6.40 -20.69
C LEU A 7 -26.94 -5.07 -20.71
N LEU A 8 -27.36 -4.11 -19.89
CA LEU A 8 -26.70 -2.82 -19.77
C LEU A 8 -25.51 -2.97 -18.81
N ALA A 9 -24.34 -3.31 -19.36
CA ALA A 9 -23.08 -3.25 -18.62
C ALA A 9 -22.64 -1.78 -18.54
N MET A 10 -23.04 -1.08 -17.48
CA MET A 10 -22.44 0.20 -17.12
C MET A 10 -21.04 -0.05 -16.55
N ALA A 11 -20.05 -0.05 -17.45
CA ALA A 11 -18.65 0.10 -17.08
C ALA A 11 -18.45 1.52 -16.55
N VAL A 12 -18.57 1.69 -15.24
CA VAL A 12 -18.06 2.89 -14.56
C VAL A 12 -16.54 2.77 -14.61
N ALA A 13 -15.95 3.44 -15.58
CA ALA A 13 -14.51 3.66 -15.63
C ALA A 13 -14.12 4.49 -14.39
N LEU A 14 -13.61 3.80 -13.38
CA LEU A 14 -12.97 4.41 -12.24
C LEU A 14 -11.67 5.03 -12.77
N VAL A 15 -11.74 6.30 -13.16
CA VAL A 15 -10.56 7.12 -13.44
C VAL A 15 -9.84 7.24 -12.11
N ALA A 16 -8.87 6.35 -11.89
CA ALA A 16 -7.94 6.43 -10.78
C ALA A 16 -7.16 7.74 -10.95
N VAL A 17 -7.54 8.75 -10.18
CA VAL A 17 -6.81 10.01 -10.08
C VAL A 17 -5.54 9.72 -9.27
N ALA A 18 -4.58 9.01 -9.86
CA ALA A 18 -3.23 8.87 -9.33
C ALA A 18 -2.44 10.15 -9.68
N ALA A 19 -2.92 11.28 -9.15
CA ALA A 19 -2.10 12.48 -9.09
C ALA A 19 -1.23 12.35 -7.83
N TRP A 20 0.06 12.07 -8.07
CA TRP A 20 1.19 12.05 -7.11
C TRP A 20 1.57 10.75 -6.38
N ALA A 21 0.89 9.62 -6.64
CA ALA A 21 1.42 8.30 -6.27
C ALA A 21 2.05 7.66 -7.52
N GLY A 22 3.28 7.13 -7.43
CA GLY A 22 3.94 6.52 -8.59
C GLY A 22 3.25 5.24 -9.06
N ALA A 23 3.84 4.62 -10.08
CA ALA A 23 3.28 3.40 -10.67
C ALA A 23 3.03 2.31 -9.61
N PRO A 24 1.91 1.58 -9.68
CA PRO A 24 1.61 0.50 -8.74
C PRO A 24 2.68 -0.59 -8.79
N LEU A 25 3.09 -1.08 -7.62
CA LEU A 25 4.15 -2.08 -7.50
C LEU A 25 3.56 -3.47 -7.31
N LYS A 26 3.59 -4.29 -8.38
CA LYS A 26 3.23 -5.71 -8.34
C LYS A 26 4.37 -6.55 -7.76
N GLY A 27 4.03 -7.63 -7.04
CA GLY A 27 5.01 -8.63 -6.61
C GLY A 27 5.74 -8.29 -5.31
N VAL A 28 5.42 -7.15 -4.70
CA VAL A 28 5.85 -6.81 -3.34
C VAL A 28 5.19 -7.73 -2.34
N ASP A 29 5.98 -8.33 -1.45
CA ASP A 29 5.49 -9.19 -0.38
C ASP A 29 5.11 -8.33 0.84
N VAL A 30 3.91 -8.51 1.34
CA VAL A 30 3.33 -7.76 2.45
C VAL A 30 3.04 -8.75 3.56
N LYS A 31 3.81 -8.65 4.65
CA LYS A 31 3.64 -9.49 5.84
C LYS A 31 2.94 -8.70 6.92
N LEU A 32 1.70 -9.08 7.22
CA LEU A 32 0.88 -8.54 8.29
C LEU A 32 1.02 -9.39 9.55
N GLY A 33 1.34 -8.79 10.69
CA GLY A 33 1.37 -9.42 12.00
C GLY A 33 0.49 -8.69 13.01
N LYS A 34 -0.01 -9.41 14.02
CA LYS A 34 -0.82 -8.86 15.12
C LYS A 34 0.04 -8.64 16.37
N ASN A 35 -0.26 -7.59 17.12
CA ASN A 35 0.47 -7.21 18.34
C ASN A 35 -0.51 -6.91 19.51
N PRO A 36 -0.44 -7.61 20.67
CA PRO A 36 0.38 -8.78 20.97
C PRO A 36 -0.25 -10.08 20.45
N GLY A 37 0.59 -10.95 19.89
CA GLY A 37 0.23 -12.33 19.50
C GLY A 37 -0.66 -12.44 18.26
N GLY A 38 -0.42 -13.49 17.46
CA GLY A 38 -1.18 -13.82 16.26
C GLY A 38 -0.31 -14.44 15.17
N LYS A 39 -0.90 -15.25 14.29
CA LYS A 39 -0.17 -15.81 13.13
C LYS A 39 0.02 -14.70 12.08
N PRO A 40 1.23 -14.51 11.56
CA PRO A 40 1.44 -13.57 10.48
C PRO A 40 0.71 -14.04 9.21
N ALA A 41 0.06 -13.11 8.51
CA ALA A 41 -0.51 -13.32 7.20
C ALA A 41 0.41 -12.67 6.16
N ALA A 42 0.85 -13.44 5.17
CA ALA A 42 1.59 -12.90 4.04
C ALA A 42 0.68 -12.82 2.81
N ARG A 43 0.79 -11.73 2.06
CA ARG A 43 0.12 -11.51 0.77
C ARG A 43 1.08 -10.83 -0.18
N THR A 44 0.99 -11.16 -1.45
CA THR A 44 1.74 -10.48 -2.48
C THR A 44 0.83 -9.48 -3.18
N THR A 45 1.34 -8.28 -3.43
CA THR A 45 0.62 -7.23 -4.16
C THR A 45 0.29 -7.68 -5.59
N ASN A 46 -0.94 -7.40 -6.01
CA ASN A 46 -1.46 -7.72 -7.33
C ASN A 46 -0.96 -6.73 -8.42
N ALA A 47 -1.50 -6.81 -9.64
CA ALA A 47 -1.10 -5.90 -10.73
C ALA A 47 -1.40 -4.42 -10.45
N GLU A 48 -2.30 -4.14 -9.51
CA GLU A 48 -2.69 -2.79 -9.07
C GLU A 48 -1.87 -2.34 -7.86
N GLY A 49 -0.87 -3.13 -7.42
CA GLY A 49 -0.04 -2.84 -6.26
C GLY A 49 -0.76 -3.05 -4.93
N LYS A 50 -1.90 -3.74 -4.92
CA LYS A 50 -2.76 -3.91 -3.74
C LYS A 50 -2.64 -5.31 -3.14
N ALA A 51 -2.66 -5.38 -1.82
CA ALA A 51 -2.76 -6.61 -1.03
C ALA A 51 -3.91 -6.48 -0.03
N ASP A 52 -4.97 -7.24 -0.25
CA ASP A 52 -6.16 -7.26 0.60
C ASP A 52 -6.04 -8.31 1.72
N PHE A 53 -6.37 -7.89 2.94
CA PHE A 53 -6.39 -8.74 4.14
C PHE A 53 -7.81 -8.93 4.69
N GLY A 54 -8.83 -8.39 4.02
CA GLY A 54 -10.21 -8.39 4.48
C GLY A 54 -10.42 -7.61 5.78
N VAL A 55 -11.58 -7.84 6.41
CA VAL A 55 -11.90 -7.21 7.71
C VAL A 55 -11.13 -7.94 8.81
N LEU A 56 -10.14 -7.25 9.39
CA LEU A 56 -9.41 -7.73 10.55
C LEU A 56 -10.16 -7.34 11.83
N PRO A 57 -10.12 -8.16 12.90
CA PRO A 57 -10.64 -7.75 14.20
C PRO A 57 -9.98 -6.47 14.71
N ALA A 58 -10.71 -5.66 15.47
CA ALA A 58 -10.16 -4.45 16.07
C ALA A 58 -8.95 -4.77 16.95
N GLY A 59 -7.86 -4.00 16.81
CA GLY A 59 -6.63 -4.21 17.55
C GLY A 59 -5.40 -3.67 16.83
N SER A 60 -4.23 -3.83 17.46
CA SER A 60 -2.97 -3.34 16.92
C SER A 60 -2.29 -4.37 16.02
N TYR A 61 -1.84 -3.90 14.87
CA TYR A 61 -1.19 -4.69 13.83
C TYR A 61 0.07 -3.98 13.33
N TYR A 62 0.92 -4.73 12.66
CA TYR A 62 2.07 -4.20 11.97
C TYR A 62 2.22 -4.86 10.61
N VAL A 63 2.78 -4.12 9.66
CA VAL A 63 3.13 -4.62 8.33
C VAL A 63 4.62 -4.48 8.10
N VAL A 64 5.22 -5.51 7.53
CA VAL A 64 6.59 -5.53 7.03
C VAL A 64 6.54 -5.77 5.53
N ILE A 65 7.24 -4.91 4.79
CA ILE A 65 7.30 -5.00 3.33
C ILE A 65 8.58 -5.72 2.92
N GLY A 66 8.45 -6.64 1.98
CA GLY A 66 9.55 -7.41 1.42
C GLY A 66 9.30 -7.76 -0.04
N GLY A 67 9.99 -8.80 -0.51
CA GLY A 67 9.98 -9.18 -1.92
C GLY A 67 11.03 -8.44 -2.73
N ALA A 68 11.25 -8.93 -3.95
CA ALA A 68 12.14 -8.30 -4.91
C ALA A 68 11.33 -7.33 -5.77
N THR A 69 11.73 -6.06 -5.76
CA THR A 69 11.25 -5.06 -6.71
C THR A 69 12.47 -4.30 -7.24
N SER A 70 12.37 -3.81 -8.48
CA SER A 70 13.39 -2.94 -9.06
C SER A 70 13.35 -1.53 -8.47
N GLU A 71 12.30 -1.21 -7.71
CA GLU A 71 12.11 0.12 -7.12
C GLU A 71 12.89 0.26 -5.80
N PRO A 72 13.67 1.34 -5.63
CA PRO A 72 14.46 1.53 -4.40
C PRO A 72 13.58 1.83 -3.18
N ASP A 73 12.44 2.49 -3.41
CA ASP A 73 11.51 2.93 -2.38
C ASP A 73 10.05 2.74 -2.85
N ALA A 74 9.16 2.42 -1.91
CA ALA A 74 7.72 2.37 -2.14
C ALA A 74 6.98 3.27 -1.16
N GLN A 75 5.92 3.92 -1.62
CA GLN A 75 4.90 4.49 -0.75
C GLN A 75 3.89 3.40 -0.41
N ILE A 76 3.70 3.18 0.88
CA ILE A 76 2.81 2.19 1.46
C ILE A 76 1.66 2.93 2.11
N GLU A 77 0.45 2.62 1.65
CA GLU A 77 -0.79 3.14 2.21
C GLU A 77 -1.57 1.98 2.83
N VAL A 78 -1.89 2.11 4.12
CA VAL A 78 -2.70 1.15 4.87
C VAL A 78 -4.09 1.72 5.04
N HIS A 79 -5.06 1.15 4.32
CA HIS A 79 -6.48 1.47 4.46
C HIS A 79 -7.12 0.60 5.55
N GLY A 80 -8.26 1.03 6.10
CA GLY A 80 -8.96 0.30 7.17
C GLY A 80 -8.30 0.41 8.55
N ALA A 81 -7.42 1.40 8.73
CA ALA A 81 -6.90 1.76 10.04
C ALA A 81 -7.86 2.73 10.76
N ALA A 82 -7.93 2.60 12.08
CA ALA A 82 -8.89 3.30 12.94
C ALA A 82 -8.73 4.83 12.94
N GLU A 83 -7.50 5.32 12.73
CA GLU A 83 -7.19 6.75 12.66
C GLU A 83 -7.18 7.30 11.22
N GLY A 84 -7.68 6.51 10.25
CA GLY A 84 -7.61 6.82 8.82
C GLY A 84 -6.39 6.18 8.15
N THR A 85 -6.18 6.49 6.87
CA THR A 85 -5.14 5.82 6.05
C THR A 85 -3.74 6.13 6.58
N VAL A 86 -2.99 5.10 6.99
CA VAL A 86 -1.60 5.25 7.41
C VAL A 86 -0.71 5.24 6.18
N LYS A 87 0.02 6.34 5.94
CA LYS A 87 0.97 6.46 4.83
C LYS A 87 2.40 6.44 5.34
N LYS A 88 3.23 5.59 4.76
CA LYS A 88 4.67 5.49 5.07
C LYS A 88 5.47 5.26 3.79
N ARG A 89 6.75 5.63 3.80
CA ARG A 89 7.71 5.29 2.76
C ARG A 89 8.53 4.09 3.19
N TRP A 90 8.48 2.99 2.45
CA TRP A 90 9.36 1.84 2.66
C TRP A 90 10.60 1.95 1.78
N SER A 91 11.80 1.82 2.36
CA SER A 91 13.04 1.71 1.60
C SER A 91 13.48 0.24 1.53
N PHE A 92 13.55 -0.33 0.33
CA PHE A 92 13.94 -1.73 0.15
C PHE A 92 15.43 -1.95 0.43
N ALA A 93 16.26 -0.92 0.19
CA ALA A 93 17.69 -0.96 0.50
C ALA A 93 17.95 -1.06 2.00
N GLN A 94 17.22 -0.29 2.80
CA GLN A 94 17.39 -0.25 4.26
C GLN A 94 16.49 -1.26 4.98
N LYS A 95 15.44 -1.76 4.31
CA LYS A 95 14.35 -2.56 4.91
C LYS A 95 13.70 -1.86 6.10
N LYS A 96 13.47 -0.55 5.93
CA LYS A 96 12.90 0.32 6.96
C LYS A 96 11.75 1.15 6.39
N ALA A 97 10.77 1.42 7.23
CA ALA A 97 9.69 2.37 7.04
C ALA A 97 10.08 3.76 7.57
N PHE A 98 9.77 4.78 6.78
CA PHE A 98 9.98 6.18 7.08
C PHE A 98 8.64 6.92 6.98
N GLY A 99 8.55 8.11 7.57
CA GLY A 99 7.45 9.03 7.26
C GLY A 99 7.43 9.38 5.76
N VAL A 100 6.26 9.78 5.24
CA VAL A 100 6.14 10.22 3.85
C VAL A 100 7.02 11.45 3.56
N ASP A 101 7.13 12.35 4.53
CA ASP A 101 7.98 13.56 4.46
C ASP A 101 9.37 13.38 5.09
N ALA A 102 9.68 12.16 5.53
CA ALA A 102 10.88 11.92 6.32
C ALA A 102 12.15 12.12 5.49
N THR A 103 13.04 12.94 6.03
CA THR A 103 14.37 13.16 5.44
C THR A 103 15.25 11.96 5.76
N ALA A 104 16.38 11.80 5.05
CA ALA A 104 17.28 10.66 5.23
C ALA A 104 17.86 10.50 6.65
N ARG A 105 17.62 11.44 7.57
CA ARG A 105 18.08 11.43 8.96
C ARG A 105 17.09 10.84 9.96
N ASP A 106 15.83 10.63 9.57
CA ASP A 106 14.85 9.98 10.43
C ASP A 106 15.25 8.52 10.69
N ALA A 107 15.18 8.08 11.94
CA ALA A 107 15.40 6.68 12.28
C ALA A 107 14.25 5.84 11.70
N GLY A 108 14.53 5.11 10.62
CA GLY A 108 13.55 4.24 9.99
C GLY A 108 13.10 3.12 10.92
N ALA A 109 11.81 2.80 10.92
CA ALA A 109 11.21 1.72 11.69
C ALA A 109 11.30 0.39 10.93
N ASP A 110 11.49 -0.74 11.61
CA ASP A 110 11.52 -2.08 10.98
C ASP A 110 10.15 -2.53 10.45
N LYS A 111 9.08 -1.83 10.84
CA LYS A 111 7.69 -2.18 10.55
C LYS A 111 6.83 -0.93 10.50
N ILE A 112 5.66 -1.07 9.89
CA ILE A 112 4.61 -0.06 9.85
C ILE A 112 3.52 -0.49 10.83
N ASP A 113 3.48 0.12 12.01
CA ASP A 113 2.42 -0.14 12.99
C ASP A 113 1.13 0.63 12.63
N PHE A 114 -0.02 -0.01 12.82
CA PHE A 114 -1.34 0.59 12.65
C PHE A 114 -2.37 -0.14 13.53
N THR A 115 -3.51 0.50 13.77
CA THR A 115 -4.62 -0.10 14.52
C THR A 115 -5.78 -0.35 13.56
N SER A 116 -6.27 -1.59 13.47
CA SER A 116 -7.49 -1.89 12.70
C SER A 116 -8.72 -1.55 13.54
N ASP A 117 -9.77 -1.03 12.89
CA ASP A 117 -11.02 -0.64 13.55
C ASP A 117 -12.04 -1.78 13.70
N GLY A 118 -11.78 -2.96 13.14
CA GLY A 118 -12.72 -4.08 13.20
C GLY A 118 -13.91 -4.00 12.25
N LYS A 119 -14.02 -2.95 11.44
CA LYS A 119 -15.22 -2.64 10.65
C LYS A 119 -14.90 -2.49 9.17
N HIS A 120 -13.79 -1.84 8.83
CA HIS A 120 -13.38 -1.64 7.46
C HIS A 120 -12.35 -2.70 7.03
N PRO A 121 -12.37 -3.12 5.75
CA PRO A 121 -11.35 -4.02 5.24
C PRO A 121 -9.97 -3.35 5.27
N VAL A 122 -8.97 -4.12 5.66
CA VAL A 122 -7.57 -3.69 5.65
C VAL A 122 -6.96 -4.03 4.31
N GLU A 123 -6.64 -2.99 3.54
CA GLU A 123 -5.97 -3.08 2.25
C GLU A 123 -4.64 -2.33 2.32
N ILE A 124 -3.59 -2.97 1.81
CA ILE A 124 -2.26 -2.36 1.68
C ILE A 124 -2.02 -2.04 0.21
N ALA A 125 -1.80 -0.76 -0.11
CA ALA A 125 -1.41 -0.32 -1.44
C ALA A 125 0.07 0.06 -1.46
N ALA A 126 0.83 -0.53 -2.38
CA ALA A 126 2.24 -0.22 -2.62
C ALA A 126 2.38 0.46 -3.99
N THR A 127 2.92 1.67 -3.97
CA THR A 127 3.19 2.48 -5.17
C THR A 127 4.63 2.91 -5.21
N ALA A 128 5.19 3.10 -6.40
CA ALA A 128 6.53 3.62 -6.57
C ALA A 128 6.62 5.04 -5.98
N VAL A 129 7.75 5.37 -5.35
CA VAL A 129 8.01 6.76 -4.98
C VAL A 129 8.52 7.49 -6.21
N VAL A 130 7.73 8.40 -6.77
CA VAL A 130 8.20 9.30 -7.83
C VAL A 130 9.18 10.29 -7.22
N ARG A 131 10.45 9.91 -7.12
CA ARG A 131 11.52 10.88 -6.94
C ARG A 131 11.63 11.63 -8.26
N SER A 132 11.13 12.86 -8.31
CA SER A 132 11.31 13.75 -9.48
C SER A 132 12.75 13.65 -9.98
N LYS A 133 12.93 13.07 -11.16
CA LYS A 133 14.23 13.03 -11.85
C LYS A 133 14.49 14.32 -12.63
N SER A 134 13.89 15.43 -12.24
CA SER A 134 13.97 16.69 -12.97
C SER A 134 14.08 17.87 -12.01
N ASN A 135 15.31 18.13 -11.59
CA ASN A 135 15.82 19.49 -11.68
C ASN A 135 17.16 19.43 -12.43
N ILE A 136 17.09 18.99 -13.69
CA ILE A 136 18.10 19.36 -14.69
C ILE A 136 17.79 20.83 -14.99
N SER A 137 18.34 21.73 -14.16
CA SER A 137 18.53 23.11 -14.55
C SER A 137 19.65 23.10 -15.60
N ASN A 138 19.27 23.07 -16.87
CA ASN A 138 20.18 23.53 -17.91
C ASN A 138 20.17 25.06 -17.87
N ASN A 139 21.13 25.65 -17.16
CA ASN A 139 21.54 27.03 -17.39
C ASN A 139 23.02 27.20 -17.07
#